data_AF-A0A9N8RXV8-F1
#
_entry.id   AF-A0A9N8RXV8-F1
#
_cell.length_a   1.000
_cell.length_b   1.000
_cell.length_c   1.000
_cell.angle_alpha   90.00
_cell.angle_beta   90.00
_cell.angle_gamma   90.00
#
_symmetry.space_group_name_H-M   'P 1'
#
loop_
_entity.id
_entity.type
_entity.pdbx_description
1 polymer ?
#
loop_
_entity_poly.entity_id
_entity_poly.type
_entity_poly.pdbx_seq_one_letter_code
_entity_poly.pdbx_strand_id
1 'polypeptide(L)'
;MLLTLEDLDTITLNYGSHNSPEQGHCLLEVVALFAGEKFGDKPECVDFVLASFGRSWNDGMRSDAERAQLKQYITRLPGTNKGPALSQKRGWMAMDWLIRVHTAAWLALSPGLAHHAETLKALPPITCTAELVAAQPKIDAARQDARAAWAAAGDAAGDAAWAAAWAAAWAAAGDAAWAAAWDAAGDAAWAAAWDAAWAAAGDAAWAAAWDAAGTAARDAAGAKLEPTVLALQASAHELYSAMIDAE
;
A
#
# COMPACT_ATOMS: atom_id res chain seq x y z
N MET A 1 -2.78 -25.77 -19.79
CA MET A 1 -1.48 -26.13 -19.24
C MET A 1 -1.73 -26.65 -17.83
N LEU A 2 -1.26 -27.85 -17.50
CA LEU A 2 -1.31 -28.37 -16.12
C LEU A 2 0.09 -28.22 -15.53
N LEU A 3 0.20 -27.60 -14.36
CA LEU A 3 1.50 -27.40 -13.71
C LEU A 3 1.80 -28.55 -12.74
N THR A 4 3.07 -28.95 -12.70
CA THR A 4 3.64 -29.90 -11.74
C THR A 4 4.34 -29.17 -10.61
N LEU A 5 4.80 -29.91 -9.58
CA LEU A 5 5.61 -29.34 -8.50
C LEU A 5 6.95 -28.77 -9.00
N GLU A 6 7.57 -29.41 -10.00
CA GLU A 6 8.84 -28.97 -10.59
C GLU A 6 8.68 -27.64 -11.33
N ASP A 7 7.53 -27.43 -11.99
CA ASP A 7 7.24 -26.18 -12.67
C ASP A 7 7.16 -25.00 -11.70
N LEU A 8 6.67 -25.25 -10.46
CA LEU A 8 6.49 -24.20 -9.47
C LEU A 8 7.80 -23.52 -9.11
N ASP A 9 8.94 -24.21 -9.11
CA ASP A 9 10.23 -23.61 -8.75
C ASP A 9 10.65 -22.50 -9.72
N THR A 10 10.30 -22.66 -11.01
CA THR A 10 10.68 -21.72 -12.08
C THR A 10 9.64 -20.63 -12.33
N ILE A 11 8.40 -20.83 -11.87
CA ILE A 11 7.34 -19.82 -12.01
C ILE A 11 7.62 -18.60 -11.14
N THR A 12 7.43 -17.44 -11.77
CA THR A 12 7.45 -16.13 -11.10
C THR A 12 6.01 -15.66 -10.89
N LEU A 13 5.73 -15.14 -9.69
CA LEU A 13 4.46 -14.52 -9.38
C LEU A 13 4.53 -13.01 -9.67
N ASN A 14 3.63 -12.52 -10.51
CA ASN A 14 3.54 -11.14 -10.97
C ASN A 14 2.35 -10.40 -10.34
N TYR A 15 2.38 -9.08 -10.47
CA TYR A 15 1.31 -8.19 -10.05
C TYR A 15 0.16 -8.19 -11.08
N GLY A 16 -1.07 -8.14 -10.61
CA GLY A 16 -2.24 -7.83 -11.42
C GLY A 16 -2.80 -9.02 -12.18
N SER A 17 -3.58 -8.71 -13.23
CA SER A 17 -4.34 -9.69 -14.01
C SER A 17 -3.69 -9.98 -15.35
N HIS A 18 -3.72 -11.24 -15.78
CA HIS A 18 -3.13 -11.68 -17.03
C HIS A 18 -4.19 -12.36 -17.91
N ASN A 19 -4.08 -12.21 -19.23
CA ASN A 19 -5.04 -12.84 -20.16
C ASN A 19 -4.61 -14.25 -20.59
N SER A 20 -3.35 -14.60 -20.38
CA SER A 20 -2.81 -15.93 -20.67
C SER A 20 -1.58 -16.24 -19.81
N PRO A 21 -1.22 -17.53 -19.63
CA PRO A 21 -0.05 -17.92 -18.84
C PRO A 21 1.28 -17.32 -19.35
N GLU A 22 1.37 -17.00 -20.64
CA GLU A 22 2.59 -16.43 -21.23
C GLU A 22 2.80 -14.95 -20.84
N GLN A 23 1.77 -14.28 -20.34
CA GLN A 23 1.83 -12.85 -19.95
C GLN A 23 2.29 -12.64 -18.50
N GLY A 24 2.36 -13.70 -17.71
CA GLY A 24 2.62 -13.64 -16.27
C GLY A 24 1.58 -14.44 -15.49
N HIS A 25 1.79 -14.52 -14.17
CA HIS A 25 0.90 -15.29 -13.29
C HIS A 25 0.76 -14.62 -11.93
N CYS A 26 -0.46 -14.39 -11.46
CA CYS A 26 -0.71 -14.16 -10.04
C CYS A 26 -0.79 -15.50 -9.29
N LEU A 27 -0.76 -15.47 -7.95
CA LEU A 27 -0.88 -16.68 -7.12
C LEU A 27 -2.06 -17.58 -7.54
N LEU A 28 -3.25 -17.01 -7.76
CA LEU A 28 -4.47 -17.79 -8.00
C LEU A 28 -4.53 -18.35 -9.43
N GLU A 29 -3.92 -17.68 -10.39
CA GLU A 29 -3.77 -18.19 -11.76
C GLU A 29 -2.86 -19.42 -11.79
N VAL A 30 -1.77 -19.41 -11.01
CA VAL A 30 -0.89 -20.60 -10.85
C VAL A 30 -1.63 -21.72 -10.15
N VAL A 31 -2.42 -21.43 -9.12
CA VAL A 31 -3.25 -22.43 -8.43
C VAL A 31 -4.26 -23.07 -9.39
N ALA A 32 -4.93 -22.28 -10.24
CA ALA A 32 -5.85 -22.80 -11.24
C ALA A 32 -5.15 -23.79 -12.18
N LEU A 33 -4.00 -23.41 -12.73
CA LEU A 33 -3.22 -24.28 -13.61
C LEU A 33 -2.67 -25.53 -12.89
N PHE A 34 -2.26 -25.41 -11.63
CA PHE A 34 -1.80 -26.54 -10.80
C PHE A 34 -2.93 -27.52 -10.48
N ALA A 35 -4.14 -27.01 -10.24
CA ALA A 35 -5.35 -27.81 -10.02
C ALA A 35 -5.94 -28.41 -11.32
N GLY A 36 -5.36 -28.10 -12.49
CA GLY A 36 -5.87 -28.55 -13.79
C GLY A 36 -7.13 -27.80 -14.26
N GLU A 37 -7.42 -26.66 -13.65
CA GLU A 37 -8.52 -25.78 -14.02
C GLU A 37 -8.16 -24.86 -15.18
N LYS A 38 -9.17 -24.15 -15.70
CA LYS A 38 -8.96 -23.08 -16.67
C LYS A 38 -8.15 -21.96 -16.02
N PHE A 39 -7.17 -21.43 -16.75
CA PHE A 39 -6.40 -20.25 -16.34
C PHE A 39 -7.33 -19.10 -15.93
N GLY A 40 -7.12 -18.58 -14.71
CA GLY A 40 -7.86 -17.46 -14.16
C GLY A 40 -7.58 -17.29 -12.66
N ASP A 41 -7.86 -16.10 -12.15
CA ASP A 41 -7.59 -15.69 -10.76
C ASP A 41 -8.72 -16.08 -9.78
N LYS A 42 -9.74 -16.79 -10.27
CA LYS A 42 -10.92 -17.28 -9.52
C LYS A 42 -11.10 -18.80 -9.69
N PRO A 43 -10.11 -19.62 -9.30
CA PRO A 43 -10.24 -21.08 -9.38
C PRO A 43 -11.41 -21.60 -8.53
N GLU A 44 -12.12 -22.60 -9.04
CA GLU A 44 -13.26 -23.24 -8.38
C GLU A 44 -12.83 -24.09 -7.17
N CYS A 45 -11.64 -24.68 -7.21
CA CYS A 45 -11.08 -25.49 -6.12
C CYS A 45 -10.69 -24.67 -4.87
N VAL A 46 -10.68 -23.33 -4.95
CA VAL A 46 -10.28 -22.45 -3.85
C VAL A 46 -11.49 -21.74 -3.25
N ASP A 47 -11.55 -21.70 -1.92
CA ASP A 47 -12.56 -20.91 -1.21
C ASP A 47 -12.51 -19.43 -1.62
N PHE A 48 -13.67 -18.80 -1.84
CA PHE A 48 -13.71 -17.44 -2.38
C PHE A 48 -13.08 -16.39 -1.43
N VAL A 49 -13.10 -16.60 -0.11
CA VAL A 49 -12.46 -15.71 0.87
C VAL A 49 -10.95 -15.84 0.78
N LEU A 50 -10.43 -17.07 0.71
CA LEU A 50 -9.01 -17.33 0.49
C LEU A 50 -8.55 -16.76 -0.85
N ALA A 51 -9.31 -16.98 -1.92
CA ALA A 51 -8.98 -16.45 -3.23
C ALA A 51 -8.97 -14.91 -3.23
N SER A 52 -9.93 -14.27 -2.56
CA SER A 52 -9.97 -12.82 -2.43
C SER A 52 -8.80 -12.26 -1.62
N PHE A 53 -8.48 -12.89 -0.48
CA PHE A 53 -7.35 -12.47 0.34
C PHE A 53 -6.03 -12.65 -0.42
N GLY A 54 -5.84 -13.83 -1.04
CA GLY A 54 -4.64 -14.16 -1.81
C GLY A 54 -4.39 -13.21 -2.98
N ARG A 55 -5.43 -12.81 -3.72
CA ARG A 55 -5.32 -11.79 -4.80
C ARG A 55 -4.91 -10.43 -4.25
N SER A 56 -5.62 -9.94 -3.23
CA SER A 56 -5.30 -8.64 -2.62
C SER A 56 -3.89 -8.61 -2.03
N TRP A 57 -3.45 -9.72 -1.43
CA TRP A 57 -2.10 -9.85 -0.90
C TRP A 57 -1.05 -9.89 -2.01
N ASN A 58 -1.26 -10.72 -3.05
CA ASN A 58 -0.43 -10.78 -4.25
C ASN A 58 -0.18 -9.39 -4.83
N ASP A 59 -1.25 -8.63 -5.04
CA ASP A 59 -1.19 -7.32 -5.69
C ASP A 59 -0.68 -6.22 -4.74
N GLY A 60 -0.79 -6.42 -3.43
CA GLY A 60 -0.23 -5.55 -2.41
C GLY A 60 1.27 -5.72 -2.17
N MET A 61 1.91 -6.76 -2.73
CA MET A 61 3.35 -6.98 -2.58
C MET A 61 4.16 -5.97 -3.38
N ARG A 62 5.22 -5.43 -2.76
CA ARG A 62 6.04 -4.35 -3.33
C ARG A 62 6.89 -4.78 -4.51
N SER A 63 7.22 -6.06 -4.59
CA SER A 63 8.04 -6.64 -5.66
C SER A 63 7.70 -8.11 -5.90
N ASP A 64 8.07 -8.59 -7.08
CA ASP A 64 7.97 -10.00 -7.46
C ASP A 64 8.84 -10.89 -6.55
N ALA A 65 9.97 -10.37 -6.06
CA ALA A 65 10.86 -11.08 -5.14
C ALA A 65 10.18 -11.34 -3.79
N GLU A 66 9.51 -10.34 -3.20
CA GLU A 66 8.73 -10.57 -1.99
C GLU A 66 7.50 -11.44 -2.27
N ARG A 67 6.86 -11.28 -3.43
CA ARG A 67 5.69 -12.07 -3.83
C ARG A 67 6.00 -13.55 -3.97
N ALA A 68 7.23 -13.91 -4.31
CA ALA A 68 7.68 -15.31 -4.40
C ALA A 68 7.41 -16.12 -3.12
N GLN A 69 7.35 -15.47 -1.95
CA GLN A 69 7.01 -16.17 -0.69
C GLN A 69 5.61 -16.79 -0.69
N LEU A 70 4.69 -16.29 -1.52
CA LEU A 70 3.33 -16.82 -1.62
C LEU A 70 3.26 -18.19 -2.32
N LYS A 71 4.34 -18.59 -3.02
CA LYS A 71 4.41 -19.89 -3.72
C LYS A 71 4.15 -21.09 -2.79
N GLN A 72 4.48 -20.95 -1.51
CA GLN A 72 4.22 -21.97 -0.48
C GLN A 72 2.73 -22.36 -0.35
N TYR A 73 1.81 -21.51 -0.80
CA TYR A 73 0.37 -21.75 -0.72
C TYR A 73 -0.21 -22.42 -1.96
N ILE A 74 0.54 -22.52 -3.06
CA ILE A 74 0.03 -23.07 -4.33
C ILE A 74 -0.48 -24.51 -4.14
N THR A 75 0.23 -25.31 -3.36
CA THR A 75 -0.14 -26.72 -3.09
C THR A 75 -1.16 -26.88 -1.96
N ARG A 76 -1.40 -25.82 -1.17
CA ARG A 76 -2.29 -25.84 0.00
C ARG A 76 -3.70 -25.33 -0.30
N LEU A 77 -3.86 -24.52 -1.34
CA LEU A 77 -5.12 -23.89 -1.71
C LEU A 77 -6.13 -24.80 -2.44
N PRO A 78 -5.73 -25.76 -3.30
CA PRO A 78 -6.66 -26.68 -3.94
C PRO A 78 -7.48 -27.48 -2.92
N GLY A 79 -8.79 -27.54 -3.13
CA GLY A 79 -9.72 -28.29 -2.27
C GLY A 79 -10.16 -27.54 -1.00
N THR A 80 -9.79 -26.27 -0.86
CA THR A 80 -10.22 -25.43 0.27
C THR A 80 -11.69 -25.00 0.15
N ASN A 81 -12.26 -24.99 -1.06
CA ASN A 81 -13.67 -24.72 -1.28
C ASN A 81 -14.55 -25.86 -0.75
N LYS A 82 -15.00 -25.74 0.51
CA LYS A 82 -15.84 -26.74 1.21
C LYS A 82 -17.22 -26.21 1.58
N GLY A 83 -17.66 -25.14 0.92
CA GLY A 83 -19.00 -24.58 1.07
C GLY A 83 -19.12 -23.38 2.02
N PRO A 84 -20.30 -22.75 2.04
CA PRO A 84 -20.50 -21.38 2.53
C PRO A 84 -20.32 -21.21 4.04
N ALA A 85 -20.56 -22.25 4.84
CA ALA A 85 -20.36 -22.19 6.29
C ALA A 85 -18.88 -21.99 6.63
N LEU A 86 -17.99 -22.74 5.97
CA LEU A 86 -16.55 -22.60 6.16
C LEU A 86 -16.03 -21.28 5.59
N SER A 87 -16.54 -20.85 4.42
CA SER A 87 -16.21 -19.54 3.88
C SER A 87 -16.60 -18.41 4.83
N GLN A 88 -17.77 -18.49 5.47
CA GLN A 88 -18.19 -17.50 6.47
C GLN A 88 -17.24 -17.47 7.67
N LYS A 89 -16.84 -18.63 8.19
CA LYS A 89 -15.86 -18.74 9.29
C LYS A 89 -14.54 -18.05 8.92
N ARG A 90 -13.99 -18.33 7.73
CA ARG A 90 -12.78 -17.68 7.21
C ARG A 90 -12.96 -16.16 7.04
N GLY A 91 -14.13 -15.73 6.57
CA GLY A 91 -14.48 -14.31 6.46
C GLY A 91 -14.40 -13.59 7.80
N TRP A 92 -14.88 -14.22 8.88
CA TRP A 92 -14.75 -13.67 10.22
C TRP A 92 -13.32 -13.68 10.75
N MET A 93 -12.52 -14.71 10.46
CA MET A 93 -11.08 -14.70 10.80
C MET A 93 -10.35 -13.53 10.13
N ALA A 94 -10.63 -13.28 8.85
CA ALA A 94 -10.04 -12.15 8.11
C ALA A 94 -10.52 -10.79 8.66
N MET A 95 -11.81 -10.66 8.99
CA MET A 95 -12.38 -9.44 9.58
C MET A 95 -11.76 -9.12 10.95
N ASP A 96 -11.67 -10.14 11.80
CA ASP A 96 -11.06 -10.03 13.13
C ASP A 96 -9.60 -9.55 13.03
N TRP A 97 -8.80 -10.19 12.19
CA TRP A 97 -7.42 -9.80 11.94
C TRP A 97 -7.31 -8.39 11.37
N LEU A 98 -8.17 -8.03 10.40
CA LEU A 98 -8.17 -6.71 9.78
C LEU A 98 -8.37 -5.60 10.82
N ILE A 99 -9.24 -5.82 11.81
CA ILE A 99 -9.56 -4.85 12.85
C ILE A 99 -8.49 -4.86 13.95
N ARG A 100 -8.26 -6.01 14.59
CA ARG A 100 -7.48 -6.09 15.83
C ARG A 100 -5.98 -6.13 15.61
N VAL A 101 -5.53 -6.50 14.41
CA VAL A 101 -4.11 -6.62 14.07
C VAL A 101 -3.72 -5.58 13.02
N HIS A 102 -4.27 -5.67 11.81
CA HIS A 102 -3.83 -4.84 10.69
C HIS A 102 -4.09 -3.35 10.93
N THR A 103 -5.34 -2.97 11.20
CA THR A 103 -5.71 -1.56 11.46
C THR A 103 -5.00 -1.03 12.71
N ALA A 104 -4.97 -1.81 13.79
CA ALA A 104 -4.31 -1.40 15.02
C ALA A 104 -2.80 -1.14 14.83
N ALA A 105 -2.10 -1.98 14.05
CA ALA A 105 -0.67 -1.78 13.79
C ALA A 105 -0.39 -0.45 13.09
N TRP A 106 -1.22 -0.06 12.11
CA TRP A 106 -1.08 1.22 11.42
C TRP A 106 -1.42 2.42 12.32
N LEU A 107 -2.47 2.31 13.13
CA LEU A 107 -2.83 3.38 14.09
C LEU A 107 -1.74 3.60 15.13
N ALA A 108 -1.03 2.55 15.55
CA ALA A 108 0.03 2.64 16.56
C ALA A 108 1.25 3.48 16.11
N LEU A 109 1.42 3.70 14.80
CA LEU A 109 2.50 4.53 14.28
C LEU A 109 2.32 6.02 14.57
N SER A 110 1.08 6.46 14.84
CA SER A 110 0.80 7.84 15.23
C SER A 110 0.59 7.93 16.74
N PRO A 111 1.39 8.73 17.48
CA PRO A 111 1.21 8.91 18.92
C PRO A 111 -0.21 9.35 19.31
N GLY A 112 -0.85 10.19 18.48
CA GLY A 112 -2.22 10.65 18.70
C GLY A 112 -3.28 9.57 18.48
N LEU A 113 -2.97 8.50 17.74
CA LEU A 113 -3.88 7.39 17.44
C LEU A 113 -3.53 6.11 18.20
N ALA A 114 -2.42 6.08 18.95
CA ALA A 114 -1.96 4.90 19.68
C ALA A 114 -3.02 4.35 20.65
N HIS A 115 -3.80 5.20 21.30
CA HIS A 115 -4.90 4.76 22.18
C HIS A 115 -6.00 3.98 21.43
N HIS A 116 -6.28 4.33 20.17
CA HIS A 116 -7.22 3.59 19.32
C HIS A 116 -6.65 2.24 18.93
N ALA A 117 -5.34 2.17 18.62
CA ALA A 117 -4.66 0.91 18.38
C ALA A 117 -4.81 -0.06 19.56
N GLU A 118 -4.53 0.40 20.78
CA GLU A 118 -4.69 -0.41 21.99
C GLU A 118 -6.15 -0.79 22.25
N THR A 119 -7.08 0.13 21.97
CA THR A 119 -8.53 -0.15 22.07
C THR A 119 -8.96 -1.24 21.10
N LEU A 120 -8.48 -1.24 19.85
CA LEU A 120 -8.81 -2.25 18.85
C LEU A 120 -8.17 -3.61 19.18
N LYS A 121 -6.91 -3.63 19.65
CA LYS A 121 -6.24 -4.88 20.09
C LYS A 121 -6.97 -5.53 21.27
N ALA A 122 -7.50 -4.72 22.19
CA ALA A 122 -8.19 -5.19 23.39
C ALA A 122 -9.63 -5.66 23.12
N LEU A 123 -10.13 -5.56 21.88
CA LEU A 123 -11.45 -6.11 21.54
C LEU A 123 -11.48 -7.63 21.72
N PRO A 124 -12.62 -8.19 22.20
CA PRO A 124 -12.83 -9.62 22.10
C PRO A 124 -12.80 -10.06 20.62
N PRO A 125 -12.50 -11.35 20.34
CA PRO A 125 -12.54 -11.87 18.98
C PRO A 125 -13.86 -11.57 18.27
N ILE A 126 -13.79 -11.16 17.00
CA ILE A 126 -14.94 -10.82 16.15
C ILE A 126 -15.22 -12.01 15.24
N THR A 127 -16.11 -12.87 15.68
CA THR A 127 -16.50 -14.13 15.02
C THR A 127 -17.91 -14.10 14.43
N CYS A 128 -18.68 -13.04 14.70
CA CYS A 128 -20.02 -12.87 14.18
C CYS A 128 -20.44 -11.40 14.09
N THR A 129 -21.60 -11.15 13.47
CA THR A 129 -22.17 -9.81 13.30
C THR A 129 -22.45 -9.10 14.61
N ALA A 130 -22.91 -9.82 15.65
CA ALA A 130 -23.23 -9.20 16.94
C ALA A 130 -21.98 -8.61 17.61
N GLU A 131 -20.85 -9.32 17.52
CA GLU A 131 -19.56 -8.86 18.03
C GLU A 131 -19.02 -7.67 17.23
N LEU A 132 -19.18 -7.69 15.90
CA LEU A 132 -18.83 -6.55 15.06
C LEU A 132 -19.65 -5.31 15.41
N VAL A 133 -20.96 -5.46 15.60
CA VAL A 133 -21.86 -4.37 16.02
C VAL A 133 -21.43 -3.81 17.38
N ALA A 134 -21.03 -4.67 18.32
CA ALA A 134 -20.52 -4.24 19.62
C ALA A 134 -19.16 -3.52 19.53
N ALA A 135 -18.33 -3.87 18.55
CA ALA A 135 -17.05 -3.20 18.28
C ALA A 135 -17.20 -1.89 17.49
N GLN A 136 -18.28 -1.73 16.73
CA GLN A 136 -18.49 -0.64 15.77
C GLN A 136 -18.25 0.76 16.35
N PRO A 137 -18.73 1.14 17.55
CA PRO A 137 -18.49 2.47 18.09
C PRO A 137 -17.00 2.80 18.28
N LYS A 138 -16.17 1.80 18.62
CA LYS A 138 -14.72 1.97 18.78
C LYS A 138 -14.02 2.09 17.43
N ILE A 139 -14.49 1.32 16.43
CA ILE A 139 -13.99 1.39 15.05
C ILE A 139 -14.30 2.76 14.43
N ASP A 140 -15.52 3.27 14.65
CA ASP A 140 -15.94 4.57 14.12
C ASP A 140 -15.15 5.73 14.74
N ALA A 141 -14.91 5.69 16.06
CA ALA A 141 -14.06 6.66 16.73
C ALA A 141 -12.62 6.65 16.17
N ALA A 142 -12.03 5.46 16.02
CA ALA A 142 -10.70 5.32 15.42
C ALA A 142 -10.63 5.88 14.00
N ARG A 143 -11.66 5.61 13.18
CA ARG A 143 -11.77 6.12 11.81
C ARG A 143 -11.92 7.63 11.77
N GLN A 144 -12.73 8.22 12.64
CA GLN A 144 -12.93 9.66 12.72
C GLN A 144 -11.62 10.37 13.05
N ASP A 145 -10.92 9.93 14.09
CA ASP A 145 -9.68 10.56 14.53
C ASP A 145 -8.54 10.31 13.54
N ALA A 146 -8.47 9.13 12.91
CA ALA A 146 -7.51 8.87 11.84
C ALA A 146 -7.73 9.81 10.64
N ARG A 147 -8.99 10.09 10.27
CA ARG A 147 -9.31 11.05 9.22
C ARG A 147 -8.92 12.48 9.60
N ALA A 148 -9.18 12.88 10.83
CA ALA A 148 -8.78 14.20 11.34
C ALA A 148 -7.25 14.34 11.34
N ALA A 149 -6.53 13.31 11.81
CA ALA A 149 -5.07 13.27 11.78
C ALA A 149 -4.51 13.32 10.36
N TRP A 150 -5.13 12.60 9.42
CA TRP A 150 -4.76 12.63 8.00
C TRP A 150 -4.95 14.04 7.40
N ALA A 151 -6.08 14.69 7.66
CA ALA A 151 -6.33 16.05 7.20
C ALA A 151 -5.30 17.04 7.76
N ALA A 152 -5.06 17.01 9.07
CA ALA A 152 -4.09 17.88 9.72
C ALA A 152 -2.65 17.65 9.21
N ALA A 153 -2.27 16.40 8.94
CA ALA A 153 -0.97 16.09 8.35
C ALA A 153 -0.86 16.61 6.91
N GLY A 154 -1.94 16.55 6.13
CA GLY A 154 -2.02 17.12 4.79
C GLY A 154 -1.85 18.64 4.79
N ASP A 155 -2.56 19.34 5.67
CA ASP A 155 -2.47 20.79 5.82
C ASP A 155 -1.05 21.22 6.23
N ALA A 156 -0.46 20.55 7.23
CA ALA A 156 0.89 20.84 7.69
C ALA A 156 1.96 20.55 6.61
N ALA A 157 1.81 19.48 5.83
CA ALA A 157 2.70 19.17 4.72
C ALA A 157 2.57 20.22 3.60
N GLY A 158 1.34 20.69 3.33
CA GLY A 158 1.06 21.78 2.38
C GLY A 158 1.72 23.10 2.82
N ASP A 159 1.56 23.47 4.08
CA ASP A 159 2.17 24.69 4.66
C ASP A 159 3.70 24.63 4.62
N ALA A 160 4.28 23.49 5.00
CA ALA A 160 5.73 23.29 4.97
C ALA A 160 6.28 23.32 3.54
N ALA A 161 5.60 22.68 2.59
CA ALA A 161 5.96 22.73 1.17
C ALA A 161 5.85 24.15 0.61
N TRP A 162 4.78 24.88 0.97
CA TRP A 162 4.60 26.28 0.57
C TRP A 162 5.71 27.17 1.13
N ALA A 163 6.05 27.03 2.41
CA ALA A 163 7.11 27.81 3.05
C ALA A 163 8.50 27.52 2.46
N ALA A 164 8.82 26.25 2.20
CA ALA A 164 10.08 25.84 1.57
C ALA A 164 10.18 26.34 0.13
N ALA A 165 9.10 26.21 -0.65
CA ALA A 165 9.03 26.73 -2.02
C ALA A 165 9.16 28.26 -2.05
N TRP A 166 8.49 28.96 -1.14
CA TRP A 166 8.61 30.40 -0.98
C TRP A 166 10.06 30.81 -0.67
N ALA A 167 10.71 30.16 0.29
CA ALA A 167 12.11 30.44 0.64
C ALA A 167 13.08 30.20 -0.53
N ALA A 168 12.91 29.11 -1.28
CA ALA A 168 13.74 28.80 -2.45
C ALA A 168 13.52 29.79 -3.61
N ALA A 169 12.27 30.17 -3.88
CA ALA A 169 11.94 31.18 -4.88
C ALA A 169 12.55 32.55 -4.52
N TRP A 170 12.51 32.94 -3.25
CA TRP A 170 13.15 34.16 -2.77
C TRP A 170 14.68 34.13 -2.85
N ALA A 171 15.31 32.99 -2.56
CA ALA A 171 16.75 32.82 -2.70
C ALA A 171 17.19 32.94 -4.17
N ALA A 172 16.49 32.25 -5.08
CA ALA A 172 16.76 32.31 -6.52
C ALA A 172 16.53 33.73 -7.08
N ALA A 173 15.43 34.38 -6.68
CA ALA A 173 15.17 35.79 -7.03
C ALA A 173 16.26 36.73 -6.51
N GLY A 174 16.79 36.50 -5.31
CA GLY A 174 17.91 37.24 -4.77
C GLY A 174 19.21 37.04 -5.57
N ASP A 175 19.55 35.80 -5.90
CA ASP A 175 20.77 35.45 -6.63
C ASP A 175 20.80 36.06 -8.03
N ALA A 176 19.64 36.12 -8.72
CA ALA A 176 19.60 36.75 -10.03
C ALA A 176 19.29 38.23 -10.04
N ALA A 177 18.62 38.78 -9.03
CA ALA A 177 18.64 40.23 -8.85
C ALA A 177 20.09 40.71 -8.63
N TRP A 178 20.90 39.93 -7.92
CA TRP A 178 22.32 40.20 -7.73
C TRP A 178 23.13 40.03 -9.03
N ALA A 179 22.89 38.97 -9.82
CA ALA A 179 23.52 38.77 -11.13
C ALA A 179 23.09 39.83 -12.16
N ALA A 180 21.81 40.21 -12.19
CA ALA A 180 21.28 41.24 -13.08
C ALA A 180 21.74 42.64 -12.68
N ALA A 181 21.93 42.94 -11.39
CA ALA A 181 22.55 44.19 -10.95
C ALA A 181 24.01 44.31 -11.43
N TRP A 182 24.69 43.18 -11.63
CA TRP A 182 26.01 43.12 -12.26
C TRP A 182 25.96 43.27 -13.78
N ASP A 183 24.93 42.73 -14.44
CA ASP A 183 24.77 42.73 -15.90
C ASP A 183 24.04 43.96 -16.47
N ALA A 184 23.29 44.73 -15.67
CA ALA A 184 22.48 45.91 -16.07
C ALA A 184 23.30 47.14 -16.53
N ALA A 185 24.54 46.92 -16.94
CA ALA A 185 25.22 47.75 -17.91
C ALA A 185 24.70 47.45 -19.34
N GLY A 186 23.41 47.72 -19.66
CA GLY A 186 22.95 47.91 -21.05
C GLY A 186 21.60 47.29 -21.50
N ASP A 187 20.58 48.14 -21.64
CA ASP A 187 19.38 48.10 -22.53
C ASP A 187 18.12 47.23 -22.27
N ALA A 188 16.98 47.76 -22.73
CA ALA A 188 15.60 47.44 -22.30
C ALA A 188 14.86 46.33 -23.10
N ALA A 189 15.30 45.95 -24.30
CA ALA A 189 14.72 44.80 -25.04
C ALA A 189 15.09 43.44 -24.38
N TRP A 190 16.13 43.46 -23.56
CA TRP A 190 16.59 42.35 -22.74
C TRP A 190 15.62 42.03 -21.59
N ALA A 191 14.96 43.04 -21.02
CA ALA A 191 14.11 42.89 -19.82
C ALA A 191 12.95 41.91 -20.03
N ALA A 192 12.24 41.97 -21.16
CA ALA A 192 11.10 41.09 -21.41
C ALA A 192 11.52 39.62 -21.71
N ALA A 193 12.64 39.43 -22.41
CA ALA A 193 13.20 38.10 -22.65
C ALA A 193 13.81 37.50 -21.37
N TRP A 194 14.38 38.37 -20.53
CA TRP A 194 14.91 38.04 -19.21
C TRP A 194 13.78 37.64 -18.26
N ASP A 195 12.70 38.41 -18.16
CA ASP A 195 11.54 38.10 -17.31
C ASP A 195 10.90 36.75 -17.69
N ALA A 196 10.79 36.46 -18.99
CA ALA A 196 10.24 35.20 -19.48
C ALA A 196 11.16 33.99 -19.19
N ALA A 197 12.47 34.15 -19.41
CA ALA A 197 13.45 33.12 -19.07
C ALA A 197 13.56 32.91 -17.56
N TRP A 198 13.41 33.99 -16.78
CA TRP A 198 13.41 34.01 -15.32
C TRP A 198 12.22 33.24 -14.76
N ALA A 199 11.02 33.51 -15.26
CA ALA A 199 9.80 32.80 -14.88
C ALA A 199 9.89 31.30 -15.23
N ALA A 200 10.33 30.97 -16.46
CA ALA A 200 10.43 29.58 -16.90
C ALA A 200 11.49 28.78 -16.11
N ALA A 201 12.63 29.39 -15.78
CA ALA A 201 13.64 28.76 -14.94
C ALA A 201 13.15 28.56 -13.49
N GLY A 202 12.40 29.54 -12.97
CA GLY A 202 11.75 29.45 -11.66
C GLY A 202 10.72 28.32 -11.59
N ASP A 203 9.85 28.20 -12.58
CA ASP A 203 8.83 27.14 -12.66
C ASP A 203 9.46 25.74 -12.80
N ALA A 204 10.52 25.60 -13.61
CA ALA A 204 11.22 24.32 -13.79
C ALA A 204 11.99 23.90 -12.52
N ALA A 205 12.68 24.84 -11.86
CA ALA A 205 13.35 24.57 -10.59
C ALA A 205 12.34 24.22 -9.48
N TRP A 206 11.18 24.88 -9.48
CA TRP A 206 10.08 24.61 -8.56
C TRP A 206 9.54 23.19 -8.73
N ALA A 207 9.24 22.77 -9.96
CA ALA A 207 8.75 21.42 -10.24
C ALA A 207 9.77 20.33 -9.86
N ALA A 208 11.05 20.52 -10.18
CA ALA A 208 12.11 19.56 -9.85
C ALA A 208 12.35 19.45 -8.34
N ALA A 209 12.32 20.57 -7.61
CA ALA A 209 12.46 20.56 -6.16
C ALA A 209 11.27 19.85 -5.47
N TRP A 210 10.05 20.05 -5.98
CA TRP A 210 8.85 19.37 -5.48
C TRP A 210 8.91 17.86 -5.68
N ASP A 211 9.33 17.41 -6.87
CA ASP A 211 9.44 15.97 -7.17
C ASP A 211 10.53 15.30 -6.34
N ALA A 212 11.70 15.94 -6.20
CA ALA A 212 12.80 15.44 -5.39
C ALA A 212 12.45 15.39 -3.90
N ALA A 213 11.82 16.43 -3.36
CA ALA A 213 11.35 16.46 -1.97
C ALA A 213 10.27 15.41 -1.72
N GLY A 214 9.34 15.24 -2.67
CA GLY A 214 8.31 14.19 -2.63
C GLY A 214 8.90 12.78 -2.63
N THR A 215 9.92 12.54 -3.45
CA THR A 215 10.63 11.26 -3.51
C THR A 215 11.36 10.96 -2.20
N ALA A 216 12.17 11.91 -1.70
CA ALA A 216 12.89 11.73 -0.44
C ALA A 216 11.95 11.53 0.76
N ALA A 217 10.80 12.22 0.78
CA ALA A 217 9.79 12.03 1.81
C ALA A 217 9.14 10.63 1.74
N ARG A 218 8.87 10.11 0.54
CA ARG A 218 8.35 8.75 0.34
C ARG A 218 9.35 7.69 0.77
N ASP A 219 10.63 7.85 0.44
CA ASP A 219 11.69 6.92 0.84
C ASP A 219 11.88 6.91 2.37
N ALA A 220 11.94 8.08 2.98
CA ALA A 220 12.05 8.22 4.44
C ALA A 220 10.80 7.66 5.16
N ALA A 221 9.61 7.85 4.60
CA ALA A 221 8.39 7.23 5.09
C ALA A 221 8.48 5.71 4.97
N GLY A 222 8.83 5.17 3.79
CA GLY A 222 8.99 3.74 3.55
C GLY A 222 9.91 3.08 4.57
N ALA A 223 11.07 3.67 4.84
CA ALA A 223 12.01 3.18 5.85
C ALA A 223 11.42 3.14 7.27
N LYS A 224 10.57 4.11 7.64
CA LYS A 224 9.88 4.13 8.94
C LYS A 224 8.75 3.11 9.03
N LEU A 225 8.09 2.79 7.91
CA LEU A 225 6.99 1.83 7.86
C LEU A 225 7.47 0.38 7.77
N GLU A 226 8.73 0.15 7.35
CA GLU A 226 9.30 -1.18 7.11
C GLU A 226 9.05 -2.18 8.25
N PRO A 227 9.32 -1.87 9.53
CA PRO A 227 9.13 -2.84 10.61
C PRO A 227 7.66 -3.27 10.75
N THR A 228 6.72 -2.34 10.55
CA THR A 228 5.28 -2.62 10.60
C THR A 228 4.84 -3.44 9.40
N VAL A 229 5.36 -3.16 8.20
CA VAL A 229 5.08 -3.96 7.00
C VAL A 229 5.54 -5.40 7.23
N LEU A 230 6.78 -5.61 7.67
CA LEU A 230 7.31 -6.96 7.93
C LEU A 230 6.51 -7.72 8.99
N ALA A 231 6.14 -7.04 10.09
CA ALA A 231 5.29 -7.65 11.13
C ALA A 231 3.91 -8.03 10.59
N LEU A 232 3.30 -7.19 9.76
CA LEU A 232 2.00 -7.48 9.14
C LEU A 232 2.08 -8.57 8.08
N GLN A 233 3.19 -8.68 7.34
CA GLN A 233 3.44 -9.80 6.42
C GLN A 233 3.52 -11.13 7.18
N ALA A 234 4.30 -11.18 8.27
CA ALA A 234 4.37 -12.36 9.13
C ALA A 234 2.99 -12.74 9.69
N SER A 235 2.23 -11.76 10.17
CA SER A 235 0.88 -12.01 10.68
C SER A 235 -0.12 -12.42 9.58
N ALA A 236 0.03 -11.92 8.35
CA ALA A 236 -0.76 -12.36 7.21
C ALA A 236 -0.46 -13.83 6.87
N HIS A 237 0.79 -14.28 6.97
CA HIS A 237 1.15 -15.69 6.81
C HIS A 237 0.48 -16.60 7.85
N GLU A 238 0.46 -16.17 9.11
CA GLU A 238 -0.21 -16.88 10.20
C GLU A 238 -1.72 -16.97 9.95
N LEU A 239 -2.37 -15.85 9.64
CA LEU A 239 -3.79 -15.81 9.32
C LEU A 239 -4.13 -16.69 8.12
N TYR A 240 -3.40 -16.56 7.01
CA TYR A 240 -3.71 -17.26 5.78
C TYR A 240 -3.55 -18.78 5.95
N SER A 241 -2.52 -19.21 6.68
CA SER A 241 -2.35 -20.62 7.05
C SER A 241 -3.50 -21.11 7.93
N ALA A 242 -3.87 -20.35 8.97
CA ALA A 242 -4.98 -20.71 9.85
C ALA A 242 -6.32 -20.79 9.10
N MET A 243 -6.57 -19.91 8.12
CA MET A 243 -7.78 -19.97 7.28
C MET A 243 -7.78 -21.19 6.35
N ILE A 244 -6.63 -21.57 5.80
CA ILE A 244 -6.49 -22.80 4.99
C ILE A 244 -6.80 -24.03 5.85
N ASP A 245 -6.23 -24.10 7.05
CA ASP A 245 -6.32 -25.24 7.96
C ASP A 245 -7.64 -25.28 8.75
N ALA A 246 -8.50 -24.27 8.60
CA ALA A 246 -9.83 -24.26 9.21
C ALA A 246 -10.74 -25.35 8.63
N GLU A 247 -11.40 -26.08 9.52
CA GLU A 247 -12.44 -27.08 9.23
C GLU A 247 -13.85 -26.59 9.62
#